data_AF-A0A832Y9D5-F1
#
_entry.id   AF-A0A832Y9D5-F1
#
_cell.length_a   1.000
_cell.length_b   1.000
_cell.length_c   1.000
_cell.angle_alpha   90.00
_cell.angle_beta   90.00
_cell.angle_gamma   90.00
#
_symmetry.space_group_name_H-M   'P 1'
#
loop_
_entity.id
_entity.type
_entity.pdbx_description
1 polymer ?
#
loop_
_entity_poly.entity_id
_entity_poly.type
_entity_poly.pdbx_seq_one_letter_code
_entity_poly.pdbx_strand_id
1 'polypeptide(L)'
;QFQFTPGMVKTQMSKLSGGERARVAMLKLLLEENNLLLLDEPTNHLDTDAADAVEDALKEYDGAIISVSHDRWFLDQVCDTIWELKGDGTLKIWPGNYSEYIRRSQQ
;
A
#
# COMPACT_ATOMS: atom_id res chain seq x y z
N GLN A 1 -12.58 4.97 5.15
CA GLN A 1 -12.67 6.43 4.86
C GLN A 1 -11.47 7.14 5.49
N PHE A 2 -10.60 7.78 4.69
CA PHE A 2 -9.26 8.34 5.00
C PHE A 2 -9.12 9.40 6.15
N GLN A 3 -10.07 9.44 7.09
CA GLN A 3 -10.08 10.29 8.29
C GLN A 3 -10.00 11.81 8.05
N PHE A 4 -10.43 12.31 6.90
CA PHE A 4 -10.55 13.75 6.67
C PHE A 4 -11.89 14.28 7.19
N THR A 5 -11.86 15.16 8.19
CA THR A 5 -13.05 15.85 8.67
C THR A 5 -13.43 17.02 7.73
N PRO A 6 -14.69 17.49 7.72
CA PRO A 6 -15.11 18.61 6.87
C PRO A 6 -14.29 19.90 7.09
N GLY A 7 -13.80 20.12 8.32
CA GLY A 7 -12.93 21.26 8.64
C GLY A 7 -11.55 21.18 7.99
N MET A 8 -11.04 19.96 7.76
CA MET A 8 -9.72 19.72 7.19
C MET A 8 -9.66 19.97 5.68
N VAL A 9 -10.80 19.96 4.98
CA VAL A 9 -10.88 20.17 3.53
C VAL A 9 -10.32 21.54 3.10
N LYS A 10 -10.37 22.54 3.99
CA LYS A 10 -9.84 23.89 3.73
C LYS A 10 -8.46 24.14 4.34
N THR A 11 -7.87 23.13 5.01
CA THR A 11 -6.55 23.25 5.62
C THR A 11 -5.48 23.31 4.54
N GLN A 12 -4.59 24.29 4.62
CA GLN A 12 -3.44 24.38 3.70
C GLN A 12 -2.52 23.18 3.88
N MET A 13 -1.98 22.65 2.78
CA MET A 13 -1.04 21.51 2.80
C MET A 13 0.16 21.71 3.72
N SER A 14 0.62 22.96 3.91
CA SER A 14 1.72 23.31 4.81
C SER A 14 1.42 23.12 6.30
N LYS A 15 0.14 23.03 6.67
CA LYS A 15 -0.33 22.84 8.05
C LYS A 15 -0.64 21.38 8.39
N LEU A 16 -0.64 20.51 7.39
CA LEU A 16 -0.89 19.08 7.56
C LEU A 16 0.36 18.37 8.08
N SER A 17 0.17 17.36 8.92
CA SER A 17 1.21 16.46 9.36
C SER A 17 1.80 15.65 8.18
N GLY A 18 2.91 14.96 8.41
CA GLY A 18 3.49 14.04 7.41
C GLY A 18 2.49 12.98 6.94
N GLY A 19 1.85 12.29 7.90
CA GLY A 19 0.84 11.26 7.61
C GLY A 19 -0.40 11.81 6.92
N GLU A 20 -0.89 12.99 7.30
CA GLU A 20 -2.01 13.64 6.62
C GLU A 20 -1.69 13.95 5.16
N ARG A 21 -0.49 14.48 4.88
CA ARG A 21 -0.06 14.75 3.50
C ARG A 21 0.07 13.48 2.67
N ALA A 22 0.59 12.40 3.25
CA ALA A 22 0.68 11.10 2.60
C ALA A 22 -0.72 10.55 2.26
N ARG A 23 -1.69 10.66 3.19
CA ARG A 23 -3.09 10.28 2.94
C ARG A 23 -3.73 11.11 1.82
N VAL A 24 -3.49 12.43 1.75
CA VAL A 24 -3.97 13.26 0.64
C VAL A 24 -3.35 12.82 -0.69
N ALA A 25 -2.04 12.52 -0.71
CA ALA A 25 -1.38 12.05 -1.91
C ALA A 25 -1.94 10.69 -2.39
N MET A 26 -2.17 9.75 -1.47
CA MET A 26 -2.78 8.46 -1.79
C MET A 26 -4.21 8.63 -2.33
N LEU A 27 -5.04 9.44 -1.68
CA LEU A 27 -6.38 9.77 -2.18
C LEU A 27 -6.33 10.35 -3.59
N LYS A 28 -5.38 11.22 -3.88
CA LYS A 28 -5.23 11.79 -5.21
C LYS A 28 -4.90 10.72 -6.25
N LEU A 29 -3.97 9.81 -5.94
CA LEU A 29 -3.60 8.70 -6.83
C LEU A 29 -4.77 7.75 -7.11
N LEU A 30 -5.60 7.48 -6.10
CA LEU A 30 -6.76 6.60 -6.19
C LEU A 30 -7.95 7.23 -6.93
N LEU A 31 -8.07 8.56 -6.90
CA LEU A 31 -9.10 9.31 -7.63
C LEU A 31 -8.75 9.53 -9.11
N GLU A 32 -7.49 9.37 -9.47
CA GLU A 32 -7.04 9.41 -10.84
C GLU A 32 -7.32 8.06 -11.54
N GLU A 33 -7.66 8.09 -12.83
CA GLU A 33 -7.92 6.89 -13.64
C GLU A 33 -6.61 6.17 -14.04
N ASN A 34 -5.78 5.86 -13.04
CA ASN A 34 -4.57 5.07 -13.24
C ASN A 34 -4.95 3.60 -13.45
N ASN A 35 -4.20 2.88 -14.28
CA ASN A 35 -4.37 1.43 -14.49
C ASN A 35 -3.32 0.58 -13.76
N LEU A 36 -2.24 1.21 -13.26
CA LEU A 36 -1.15 0.59 -12.52
C LEU A 36 -0.60 1.57 -11.49
N LEU A 37 -0.50 1.14 -10.24
CA LEU A 37 0.19 1.86 -9.17
C LEU A 37 1.52 1.18 -8.84
N LEU A 38 2.59 1.97 -8.78
CA LEU A 38 3.90 1.54 -8.29
C LEU A 38 4.13 2.19 -6.93
N LEU A 39 4.19 1.37 -5.88
CA LEU A 39 4.26 1.83 -4.49
C LEU A 39 5.55 1.33 -3.84
N ASP A 40 6.32 2.25 -3.29
CA ASP A 40 7.53 1.94 -2.52
C ASP A 40 7.28 2.32 -1.05
N GLU A 41 7.21 1.31 -0.18
CA GLU A 41 6.92 1.45 1.25
C GLU A 41 5.68 2.33 1.55
N PRO A 42 4.48 1.97 1.03
CA PRO A 42 3.30 2.84 1.05
C PRO A 42 2.72 3.13 2.45
N THR A 43 3.00 2.26 3.43
CA THR A 43 2.54 2.41 4.82
C THR A 43 3.58 3.11 5.71
N ASN A 44 4.76 3.43 5.19
CA ASN A 44 5.83 4.01 5.98
C ASN A 44 5.45 5.43 6.48
N HIS A 45 5.83 5.71 7.73
CA HIS A 45 5.50 6.96 8.44
C HIS A 45 3.99 7.22 8.66
N LEU A 46 3.13 6.23 8.42
CA LEU A 46 1.71 6.28 8.78
C LEU A 46 1.52 5.74 10.21
N ASP A 47 0.53 6.30 10.90
CA ASP A 47 -0.02 5.65 12.10
C ASP A 47 -0.90 4.46 11.67
N THR A 48 -1.26 3.60 12.63
CA THR A 48 -2.03 2.37 12.37
C THR A 48 -3.33 2.66 11.62
N ASP A 49 -4.10 3.63 12.10
CA ASP A 49 -5.36 4.03 11.49
C ASP A 49 -5.22 4.49 10.02
N ALA A 50 -4.15 5.23 9.72
CA ALA A 50 -3.86 5.67 8.36
C ALA A 50 -3.38 4.53 7.46
N ALA A 51 -2.59 3.60 7.99
CA ALA A 51 -2.17 2.42 7.26
C ALA A 51 -3.38 1.56 6.88
N ASP A 52 -4.28 1.28 7.84
CA ASP A 52 -5.52 0.53 7.60
C ASP A 52 -6.37 1.18 6.50
N ALA A 53 -6.53 2.51 6.54
CA ALA A 53 -7.29 3.23 5.53
C ALA A 53 -6.66 3.16 4.12
N VAL A 54 -5.32 3.10 4.04
CA VAL A 54 -4.60 2.92 2.78
C VAL A 54 -4.75 1.48 2.29
N GLU A 55 -4.62 0.49 3.17
CA GLU A 55 -4.82 -0.92 2.84
C GLU A 55 -6.22 -1.20 2.27
N ASP A 56 -7.25 -0.71 2.94
CA ASP A 56 -8.64 -0.88 2.49
C ASP A 56 -8.85 -0.26 1.10
N ALA A 57 -8.28 0.92 0.87
CA ALA A 57 -8.43 1.61 -0.40
C ALA A 57 -7.67 0.91 -1.54
N LEU A 58 -6.53 0.29 -1.25
CA LEU A 58 -5.76 -0.47 -2.24
C LEU A 58 -6.42 -1.83 -2.54
N LYS A 59 -7.12 -2.45 -1.58
CA LYS A 59 -7.90 -3.67 -1.82
C LYS A 59 -9.08 -3.44 -2.77
N GLU A 60 -9.69 -2.26 -2.71
CA GLU A 60 -10.82 -1.86 -3.55
C GLU A 60 -10.38 -1.26 -4.90
N TYR A 61 -9.07 -1.13 -5.15
CA TYR A 61 -8.57 -0.51 -6.37
C TYR A 61 -8.70 -1.48 -7.57
N ASP A 62 -9.43 -1.04 -8.60
CA ASP A 62 -9.70 -1.85 -9.80
C ASP A 62 -8.48 -2.04 -10.72
N GLY A 63 -7.39 -1.31 -10.50
CA GLY A 63 -6.17 -1.39 -11.29
C GLY A 63 -5.14 -2.39 -10.74
N ALA A 64 -4.01 -2.52 -11.45
CA ALA A 64 -2.90 -3.32 -10.96
C ALA A 64 -2.09 -2.56 -9.91
N ILE A 65 -1.52 -3.27 -8.93
CA ILE A 65 -0.62 -2.71 -7.93
C ILE A 65 0.67 -3.51 -7.92
N ILE A 66 1.81 -2.83 -8.00
CA ILE A 66 3.12 -3.38 -7.67
C ILE A 66 3.62 -2.61 -6.46
N SER A 67 3.77 -3.31 -5.35
CA SER A 67 4.23 -2.71 -4.10
C SER A 67 5.47 -3.38 -3.56
N VAL A 68 6.37 -2.59 -2.98
CA VAL A 68 7.47 -3.05 -2.14
C VAL A 68 7.16 -2.64 -0.70
N SER A 69 7.23 -3.58 0.24
CA SER A 69 7.08 -3.27 1.66
C SER A 69 7.79 -4.30 2.53
N HIS A 70 8.26 -3.85 3.70
CA HIS A 70 8.69 -4.74 4.78
C HIS A 70 7.55 -5.13 5.74
N ASP A 71 6.36 -4.53 5.59
CA ASP A 71 5.18 -4.84 6.39
C ASP A 71 4.48 -6.10 5.87
N ARG A 72 4.57 -7.16 6.67
CA ARG A 72 4.01 -8.47 6.34
C ARG A 72 2.48 -8.46 6.33
N TRP A 73 1.86 -7.65 7.19
CA TRP A 73 0.40 -7.56 7.27
C TRP A 73 -0.14 -6.89 6.02
N PHE A 74 0.43 -5.74 5.64
CA PHE A 74 0.14 -5.06 4.38
C PHE A 74 0.25 -6.00 3.18
N LEU A 75 1.38 -6.71 3.04
CA LEU A 75 1.60 -7.64 1.93
C LEU A 75 0.59 -8.80 1.93
N ASP A 76 0.18 -9.27 3.11
CA ASP A 76 -0.80 -10.35 3.24
C ASP A 76 -2.22 -9.90 2.88
N GLN A 77 -2.53 -8.64 3.19
CA GLN A 77 -3.84 -8.02 3.02
C GLN A 77 -4.06 -7.49 1.60
N VAL A 78 -3.03 -6.94 0.96
CA VAL A 78 -3.16 -6.23 -0.33
C VAL A 78 -2.67 -7.06 -1.51
N CYS A 79 -1.62 -7.88 -1.35
CA CYS A 79 -1.02 -8.60 -2.47
C CYS A 79 -1.59 -10.02 -2.63
N ASP A 80 -1.91 -10.38 -3.86
CA ASP A 80 -2.33 -11.74 -4.24
C ASP A 80 -1.21 -12.60 -4.84
N THR A 81 -0.04 -11.99 -5.07
CA THR A 81 1.13 -12.60 -5.70
C THR A 81 2.40 -12.00 -5.10
N ILE A 82 3.34 -12.83 -4.68
CA ILE A 82 4.63 -12.41 -4.13
C ILE A 82 5.75 -12.66 -5.13
N TRP A 83 6.56 -11.64 -5.36
CA TRP A 83 7.75 -11.69 -6.21
C TRP A 83 9.00 -11.70 -5.33
N GLU A 84 9.67 -12.85 -5.27
CA GLU A 84 10.89 -13.04 -4.49
C GLU A 84 12.12 -12.76 -5.35
N LEU A 85 12.85 -11.69 -5.02
CA LEU A 85 14.17 -11.42 -5.59
C LEU A 85 15.23 -12.14 -4.75
N LYS A 86 15.96 -13.08 -5.35
CA LYS A 86 16.95 -13.92 -4.64
C LYS A 86 18.32 -13.28 -4.44
N GLY A 87 18.53 -12.08 -4.96
CA GLY A 87 19.81 -11.33 -4.88
C GLY A 87 20.86 -11.73 -5.92
N ASP A 88 20.69 -12.86 -6.62
CA ASP A 88 21.50 -13.31 -7.76
C ASP A 88 20.97 -12.79 -9.11
N GLY A 89 20.01 -11.85 -9.07
CA GLY A 89 19.30 -11.33 -10.24
C GLY A 89 18.14 -12.22 -10.70
N THR A 90 17.90 -13.36 -10.05
CA THR A 90 16.73 -14.20 -10.35
C THR A 90 15.49 -13.75 -9.57
N LEU A 91 14.35 -13.91 -10.23
CA LEU A 91 13.01 -13.61 -9.70
C LEU A 91 12.20 -14.90 -9.65
N LYS A 92 11.61 -15.21 -8.50
CA LYS A 92 10.64 -16.30 -8.36
C LYS A 92 9.27 -15.74 -8.02
N ILE A 93 8.26 -16.16 -8.76
CA ILE A 93 6.88 -15.71 -8.58
C ILE A 93 6.12 -16.77 -7.79
N TRP A 94 5.42 -16.31 -6.75
CA TRP A 94 4.62 -17.11 -5.86
C TRP A 94 3.17 -16.62 -5.88
N PRO A 95 2.25 -17.33 -6.56
CA PRO A 95 0.82 -17.01 -6.49
C PRO A 95 0.29 -17.29 -5.08
N GLY A 96 -0.47 -16.35 -4.55
CA GLY A 96 -0.93 -16.29 -3.17
C GLY A 96 -0.33 -15.11 -2.41
N ASN A 97 -0.95 -14.78 -1.28
CA ASN A 97 -0.52 -13.70 -0.40
C ASN A 97 0.79 -14.04 0.35
N TYR A 98 1.23 -13.12 1.21
CA TYR A 98 2.48 -13.27 1.95
C TYR A 98 2.53 -14.52 2.83
N SER A 99 1.44 -14.84 3.55
CA SER A 99 1.35 -16.02 4.41
C SER A 99 1.50 -17.32 3.61
N GLU A 100 0.87 -17.39 2.44
CA GLU A 100 1.02 -18.55 1.55
C GLU A 100 2.44 -18.70 1.03
N TYR A 101 3.07 -17.59 0.63
CA TYR A 101 4.46 -17.56 0.21
C TYR A 101 5.38 -18.13 1.29
N ILE A 102 5.28 -17.65 2.53
CA ILE A 102 6.10 -18.13 3.65
C ILE A 102 5.89 -19.62 3.91
N ARG A 103 4.65 -20.10 3.88
CA ARG A 103 4.35 -21.52 4.07
C ARG A 103 5.02 -22.40 2.99
N ARG A 104 5.03 -21.95 1.73
CA ARG A 104 5.58 -22.71 0.60
C ARG A 104 7.10 -22.59 0.47
N SER A 105 7.69 -21.49 0.94
CA SER A 105 9.14 -21.28 0.89
C SER A 105 9.90 -22.02 1.99
N GLN A 106 9.21 -22.43 3.06
CA GLN A 106 9.77 -23.23 4.16
C GLN A 106 9.64 -24.75 3.98
N GLN A 107 8.98 -25.21 2.91
CA GLN A 107 8.91 -26.62 2.51
C GLN A 107 10.02 -26.96 1.52
#